data_AF-A0A7K2MP31-F1
#
_entry.id   AF-A0A7K2MP31-F1
#
_cell.length_a   1.000
_cell.length_b   1.000
_cell.length_c   1.000
_cell.angle_alpha   90.00
_cell.angle_beta   90.00
_cell.angle_gamma   90.00
#
_symmetry.space_group_name_H-M   'P 1'
#
loop_
_entity.id
_entity.type
_entity.pdbx_description
1 polymer ?
#
loop_
_entity_poly.entity_id
_entity_poly.type
_entity_poly.pdbx_seq_one_letter_code
_entity_poly.pdbx_strand_id
1 'polypeptide(L)'
;GGHRLWHRVAALVDRAPRRIWALSLAALLACAAFAPTLTSKGVPLDEIFVNDTPSVAAQQTLARHFPGGSGNPAVIIAEADRLGPVLAAARDTRGVASAAPVTASGRPGGGEPEVVDGRV
;
A
#
# COMPACT_ATOMS: atom_id res chain seq x y z
N GLY A 1 -4.22 17.53 48.35
CA GLY A 1 -5.39 18.08 47.64
C GLY A 1 -6.29 17.03 46.99
N GLY A 2 -5.74 15.96 46.40
CA GLY A 2 -6.52 15.03 45.55
C GLY A 2 -7.58 14.17 46.23
N HIS A 3 -7.40 13.76 47.50
CA HIS A 3 -8.31 12.81 48.17
C HIS A 3 -9.77 13.28 48.24
N ARG A 4 -10.03 14.58 48.45
CA ARG A 4 -11.40 15.11 48.51
C ARG A 4 -12.07 15.18 47.13
N LEU A 5 -11.29 15.38 46.08
CA LEU A 5 -11.79 15.41 44.70
C LEU A 5 -12.23 14.01 44.28
N TRP A 6 -11.37 13.01 44.52
CA TRP A 6 -11.67 11.60 44.23
C TRP A 6 -12.85 11.07 45.04
N HIS A 7 -12.98 11.47 46.32
CA HIS A 7 -14.10 11.03 47.14
C HIS A 7 -15.45 11.62 46.66
N ARG A 8 -15.46 12.84 46.10
CA ARG A 8 -16.64 13.43 45.46
C ARG A 8 -17.01 12.72 44.16
N VAL A 9 -16.01 12.36 43.35
CA VAL A 9 -16.23 11.58 42.13
C VAL A 9 -16.84 10.22 42.47
N ALA A 10 -16.30 9.51 43.47
CA ALA A 10 -16.84 8.24 43.94
C ALA A 10 -18.29 8.38 44.45
N ALA A 11 -18.57 9.38 45.28
CA ALA A 11 -19.92 9.61 45.80
C ALA A 11 -20.93 9.97 44.69
N LEU A 12 -20.50 10.66 43.63
CA LEU A 12 -21.32 10.95 42.46
C LEU A 12 -21.65 9.67 41.68
N VAL A 13 -20.67 8.78 41.54
CA VAL A 13 -20.82 7.46 40.93
C VAL A 13 -21.80 6.59 41.70
N ASP A 14 -21.65 6.52 43.02
CA ASP A 14 -22.50 5.70 43.90
C ASP A 14 -23.95 6.21 43.98
N ARG A 15 -24.15 7.53 43.85
CA ARG A 15 -25.49 8.13 43.96
C ARG A 15 -26.35 7.92 42.72
N ALA A 16 -25.75 7.73 41.55
CA ALA A 16 -26.49 7.59 40.30
C ALA A 16 -25.83 6.61 39.30
N PRO A 17 -25.56 5.35 39.70
CA PRO A 17 -24.78 4.40 38.90
C PRO A 17 -25.42 4.11 37.54
N ARG A 18 -26.76 3.97 37.50
CA ARG A 18 -27.49 3.72 36.24
C ARG A 18 -27.44 4.90 35.27
N ARG A 19 -27.42 6.14 35.77
CA ARG A 19 -27.34 7.35 34.93
C ARG A 19 -25.94 7.49 34.34
N ILE A 20 -24.92 7.21 35.13
CA ILE A 20 -23.52 7.31 34.69
C ILE A 20 -23.22 6.23 33.67
N TRP A 21 -23.67 5.00 33.90
CA TRP A 21 -23.56 3.93 32.92
C TRP A 21 -24.29 4.28 31.61
N ALA A 22 -25.52 4.80 31.69
CA ALA A 22 -26.28 5.21 30.50
C ALA A 22 -25.60 6.36 29.74
N LEU A 23 -25.03 7.35 30.44
CA LEU A 23 -24.30 8.46 29.81
C LEU A 23 -23.02 7.99 29.14
N SER A 24 -22.22 7.16 29.80
CA SER A 24 -21.00 6.58 29.21
C SER A 24 -21.32 5.73 27.99
N LEU A 25 -22.36 4.90 28.06
CA LEU A 25 -22.82 4.10 26.93
C LEU A 25 -23.30 4.98 25.77
N ALA A 26 -24.08 6.03 26.07
CA ALA A 26 -24.54 6.98 25.05
C ALA A 26 -23.37 7.71 24.38
N ALA A 27 -22.35 8.13 25.15
CA ALA A 27 -21.16 8.76 24.61
C ALA A 27 -20.36 7.80 23.70
N LEU A 28 -20.19 6.55 24.12
CA LEU A 28 -19.53 5.53 23.30
C LEU A 28 -20.31 5.25 22.01
N LEU A 29 -21.64 5.13 22.09
CA LEU A 29 -22.48 4.92 20.91
C LEU A 29 -22.45 6.12 19.97
N ALA A 30 -22.39 7.35 20.49
CA ALA A 30 -22.20 8.54 19.67
C ALA A 30 -20.87 8.47 18.93
N CYS A 31 -19.75 8.25 19.63
CA CYS A 31 -18.44 8.09 18.99
C CYS A 31 -18.42 6.96 17.94
N ALA A 32 -19.03 5.81 18.26
CA ALA A 32 -19.12 4.69 17.33
C ALA A 32 -20.00 5.00 16.12
N ALA A 33 -21.07 5.78 16.28
CA ALA A 33 -21.91 6.24 15.15
C ALA A 33 -21.16 7.18 14.21
N PHE A 34 -20.15 7.91 14.71
CA PHE A 34 -19.24 8.71 13.88
C PHE A 34 -18.06 7.90 13.32
N ALA A 35 -17.80 6.67 13.79
CA ALA A 35 -16.71 5.84 13.29
C ALA A 35 -16.75 5.59 11.76
N PRO A 36 -17.91 5.36 11.12
CA PRO A 36 -18.00 5.20 9.65
C PRO A 36 -17.74 6.50 8.87
N THR A 37 -17.81 7.66 9.53
CA THR A 37 -17.48 8.96 8.92
C THR A 37 -15.98 9.24 8.90
N LEU A 38 -15.18 8.46 9.64
CA LEU A 38 -13.74 8.47 9.47
C LEU A 38 -13.42 7.85 8.10
N THR A 39 -12.88 8.68 7.23
CA THR A 39 -12.38 8.27 5.92
C THR A 39 -11.32 7.18 6.08
N SER A 40 -11.65 5.91 5.80
CA SER A 40 -10.68 4.80 5.73
C SER A 40 -9.82 4.81 4.47
N LYS A 41 -9.72 5.95 3.77
CA LYS A 41 -8.56 6.20 2.92
C LYS A 41 -7.40 6.30 3.90
N GLY A 42 -6.70 5.19 4.11
CA GLY A 42 -5.67 5.06 5.14
C GLY A 42 -4.74 6.28 5.13
N VAL A 43 -4.24 6.63 6.31
CA VAL A 43 -3.17 7.63 6.48
C VAL A 43 -2.15 7.35 5.38
N PRO A 44 -1.98 8.25 4.39
CA PRO A 44 -0.98 8.02 3.37
C PRO A 44 0.36 7.87 4.09
N LEU A 45 1.22 6.98 3.58
CA LEU A 45 2.48 6.62 4.25
C LEU A 45 3.40 7.83 4.51
N ASP A 46 3.07 9.00 3.96
CA ASP A 46 3.74 10.28 4.10
C ASP A 46 3.58 10.91 5.50
N GLU A 47 2.49 10.65 6.23
CA GLU A 47 2.28 11.21 7.59
C GLU A 47 2.93 10.39 8.73
N ILE A 48 3.50 9.22 8.42
CA ILE A 48 4.35 8.47 9.38
C ILE A 48 5.78 9.05 9.42
N PHE A 49 6.18 9.82 8.40
CA PHE A 49 7.47 10.47 8.37
C PHE A 49 7.39 11.89 8.91
N VAL A 50 7.72 12.01 10.20
CA VAL A 50 8.15 13.27 10.80
C VAL A 50 9.32 13.82 9.96
N ASN A 51 9.08 14.93 9.24
CA ASN A 51 9.94 15.69 8.32
C ASN A 51 9.95 15.23 6.84
N ASP A 52 9.82 16.23 5.96
CA ASP A 52 10.08 16.19 4.52
C ASP A 52 11.27 15.29 4.17
N THR A 53 10.98 14.05 3.79
CA THR A 53 12.02 13.04 3.61
C THR A 53 12.61 13.17 2.20
N PRO A 54 13.93 13.40 2.04
CA PRO A 54 14.63 13.53 0.75
C PRO A 54 14.43 12.38 -0.24
N SER A 55 13.88 11.26 0.23
CA SER A 55 13.62 10.05 -0.53
C SER A 55 12.60 10.23 -1.66
N VAL A 56 11.59 11.11 -1.53
CA VAL A 56 10.59 11.33 -2.61
C VAL A 56 11.22 12.07 -3.80
N ALA A 57 12.05 13.09 -3.54
CA ALA A 57 12.80 13.81 -4.57
C ALA A 57 13.86 12.92 -5.23
N ALA A 58 14.50 12.04 -4.45
CA ALA A 58 15.43 11.04 -4.97
C ALA A 58 14.72 10.03 -5.87
N GLN A 59 13.56 9.49 -5.47
CA GLN A 59 12.78 8.56 -6.31
C GLN A 59 12.24 9.22 -7.58
N GLN A 60 11.80 10.48 -7.52
CA GLN A 60 11.34 11.20 -8.72
C GLN A 60 12.49 11.48 -9.69
N THR A 61 13.70 11.73 -9.18
CA THR A 61 14.92 11.86 -10.00
C THR A 61 15.36 10.53 -10.58
N LEU A 62 15.25 9.45 -9.80
CA LEU A 62 15.56 8.09 -10.24
C LEU A 62 14.58 7.63 -11.31
N ALA A 63 13.28 7.88 -11.15
CA ALA A 63 12.25 7.54 -12.14
C ALA A 63 12.41 8.32 -13.46
N ARG A 64 13.00 9.52 -13.42
CA ARG A 64 13.35 10.29 -14.64
C ARG A 64 14.48 9.65 -15.45
N HIS A 65 15.42 8.97 -14.79
CA HIS A 65 16.59 8.36 -15.45
C HIS A 65 16.45 6.84 -15.64
N PHE A 66 15.59 6.19 -14.85
CA PHE A 66 15.28 4.76 -14.90
C PHE A 66 13.75 4.61 -14.91
N PRO A 67 13.08 4.91 -16.03
CA PRO A 67 11.63 4.76 -16.16
C PRO A 67 11.21 3.35 -15.71
N GLY A 68 10.17 3.31 -14.87
CA GLY A 68 9.85 2.18 -13.99
C GLY A 68 9.84 0.81 -14.65
N GLY A 69 10.53 -0.15 -14.02
CA GLY A 69 10.50 -1.56 -14.38
C GLY A 69 11.82 -2.30 -14.22
N SER A 70 12.96 -1.60 -14.17
CA SER A 70 14.29 -2.25 -14.12
C SER A 70 14.64 -2.90 -12.77
N GLY A 71 13.97 -2.53 -11.68
CA GLY A 71 14.23 -3.07 -10.34
C GLY A 71 13.51 -4.38 -10.03
N ASN A 72 12.36 -4.63 -10.65
CA ASN A 72 11.56 -5.85 -10.48
C ASN A 72 10.51 -5.97 -11.61
N PRO A 73 10.90 -6.46 -12.81
CA PRO A 73 9.98 -6.60 -13.93
C PRO A 73 9.00 -7.77 -13.71
N ALA A 74 7.84 -7.71 -14.36
CA ALA A 74 6.97 -8.87 -14.49
C ALA A 74 7.62 -9.90 -15.43
N VAL A 75 7.71 -11.15 -14.99
CA VAL A 75 8.26 -12.27 -15.77
C VAL A 75 7.10 -13.09 -16.35
N ILE A 76 7.12 -13.30 -17.66
CA ILE A 76 6.15 -14.12 -18.39
C ILE A 76 6.93 -15.28 -18.98
N ILE A 77 6.53 -16.51 -18.65
CA ILE A 77 7.09 -17.73 -19.24
C ILE A 77 6.09 -18.25 -20.27
N ALA A 78 6.52 -18.44 -21.51
CA ALA A 78 5.68 -18.91 -22.60
C ALA A 78 6.36 -20.02 -23.41
N GLU A 79 5.57 -20.75 -24.19
CA GLU A 79 6.13 -21.69 -25.17
C GLU A 79 6.87 -20.91 -26.27
N ALA A 80 8.03 -21.43 -26.70
CA ALA A 80 8.94 -20.73 -27.62
C ALA A 80 8.28 -20.40 -28.97
N ASP A 81 7.41 -21.27 -29.47
CA ASP A 81 6.62 -21.08 -30.69
C ASP A 81 5.56 -19.96 -30.56
N ARG A 82 5.24 -19.56 -29.33
CA ARG A 82 4.26 -18.51 -29.00
C ARG A 82 4.90 -17.18 -28.62
N LEU A 83 6.22 -17.04 -28.74
CA LEU A 83 6.94 -15.81 -28.38
C LEU A 83 6.35 -14.55 -29.05
N GLY A 84 6.12 -14.58 -30.36
CA GLY A 84 5.58 -13.44 -31.11
C GLY A 84 4.22 -12.97 -30.59
N PRO A 85 3.20 -13.85 -30.52
CA PRO A 85 1.89 -13.53 -29.96
C PRO A 85 1.93 -13.03 -28.50
N VAL A 86 2.75 -13.64 -27.65
CA VAL A 86 2.87 -13.25 -26.23
C VAL A 86 3.51 -11.87 -26.10
N LEU A 87 4.56 -11.60 -26.88
CA LEU A 87 5.22 -10.31 -26.89
C LEU A 87 4.30 -9.19 -27.39
N ALA A 88 3.46 -9.47 -28.39
CA ALA A 88 2.45 -8.54 -28.89
C ALA A 88 1.39 -8.24 -27.81
N ALA A 89 0.85 -9.27 -27.15
CA ALA A 89 -0.14 -9.10 -26.08
C ALA A 89 0.43 -8.32 -24.88
N ALA A 90 1.68 -8.59 -24.49
CA ALA A 90 2.34 -7.87 -23.42
C ALA A 90 2.50 -6.38 -23.75
N ARG A 91 2.87 -6.03 -24.99
CA ARG A 91 3.02 -4.64 -25.44
C ARG A 91 1.70 -3.88 -25.54
N ASP A 92 0.61 -4.58 -25.87
CA ASP A 92 -0.73 -3.98 -25.96
C ASP A 92 -1.40 -3.79 -24.58
N THR A 93 -0.86 -4.41 -23.53
CA THR A 93 -1.40 -4.31 -22.18
C THR A 93 -1.15 -2.92 -21.60
N ARG A 94 -2.25 -2.20 -21.29
CA ARG A 94 -2.20 -0.87 -20.67
C ARG A 94 -1.37 -0.90 -19.38
N GLY A 95 -0.36 -0.02 -19.30
CA GLY A 95 0.55 0.08 -18.16
C GLY A 95 1.88 -0.65 -18.35
N VAL A 96 2.05 -1.42 -19.43
CA VAL A 96 3.35 -1.98 -19.81
C VAL A 96 4.16 -0.94 -20.58
N ALA A 97 5.31 -0.53 -20.02
CA ALA A 97 6.20 0.43 -20.66
C ALA A 97 7.03 -0.21 -21.79
N SER A 98 7.48 -1.45 -21.60
CA SER A 98 8.25 -2.20 -22.60
C SER A 98 8.18 -3.70 -22.30
N ALA A 99 8.21 -4.52 -23.34
CA ALA A 99 8.38 -5.97 -23.25
C ALA A 99 9.41 -6.46 -24.28
N ALA A 100 10.30 -7.34 -23.85
CA ALA A 100 11.34 -7.95 -24.66
C ALA A 100 11.66 -9.37 -24.15
N PRO A 101 12.05 -10.30 -25.04
CA PRO A 101 12.48 -11.63 -24.63
C PRO A 101 13.73 -11.56 -23.76
N VAL A 102 13.82 -12.47 -22.79
CA VAL A 102 15.05 -12.71 -22.03
C VAL A 102 16.04 -13.43 -22.94
N THR A 103 17.30 -13.02 -22.87
CA THR A 103 18.39 -13.59 -23.65
C THR A 103 19.30 -14.38 -22.71
N ALA A 104 20.21 -15.19 -23.26
CA ALA A 104 21.17 -15.99 -22.48
C ALA A 104 22.03 -15.17 -21.49
N SER A 105 22.07 -13.85 -21.64
CA SER A 105 22.72 -12.92 -20.70
C SER A 105 21.88 -12.63 -19.43
N GLY A 106 20.66 -13.17 -19.34
CA GLY A 106 19.66 -12.82 -18.33
C GLY A 106 19.06 -11.41 -18.49
N ARG A 107 19.45 -10.67 -19.55
CA ARG A 107 18.91 -9.32 -19.83
C ARG A 107 17.90 -9.35 -20.98
N PRO A 108 16.79 -8.59 -20.87
CA PRO A 108 15.86 -8.41 -21.98
C PRO A 108 16.50 -7.66 -23.17
N GLY A 109 16.20 -8.09 -24.40
CA GLY A 109 16.41 -7.28 -25.62
C GLY A 109 17.82 -7.22 -26.22
N GLY A 110 18.78 -8.01 -25.71
CA GLY A 110 20.19 -7.93 -26.11
C GLY A 110 20.71 -9.02 -27.06
N GLY A 111 19.86 -9.82 -27.71
CA GLY A 111 20.30 -11.01 -28.44
C GLY A 111 19.18 -12.03 -28.68
N GLU A 112 19.57 -13.26 -29.02
CA GLU A 112 18.64 -14.35 -29.30
C GLU A 112 17.90 -14.79 -28.01
N PRO A 113 16.58 -15.05 -28.07
CA PRO A 113 15.81 -15.51 -26.92
C PRO A 113 16.40 -16.79 -26.33
N GLU A 114 16.46 -16.86 -25.00
CA GLU A 114 16.87 -18.07 -24.30
C GLU A 114 15.71 -19.05 -24.25
N VAL A 115 15.88 -20.23 -24.86
CA VAL A 115 14.88 -21.31 -24.83
C VAL A 115 15.37 -22.40 -23.88
N VAL A 116 14.64 -22.65 -22.81
CA VAL A 116 14.90 -23.75 -21.86
C VAL A 116 13.67 -24.66 -21.84
N ASP A 117 13.87 -25.94 -22.14
CA ASP A 117 12.79 -26.95 -22.15
C ASP A 117 11.57 -26.57 -23.02
N GLY A 118 11.84 -25.91 -24.16
CA GLY A 118 10.79 -25.45 -25.10
C GLY A 118 10.10 -24.15 -24.70
N ARG A 119 10.50 -23.51 -23.59
CA ARG A 119 9.94 -22.26 -23.08
C ARG A 119 10.92 -21.09 -23.17
N VAL A 120 10.36 -19.89 -23.25
CA VAL A 120 11.03 -18.58 -23.33
C VAL A 120 10.50 -17.61 -22.28
#